data_AF-A0A1D2MCC4-F1
#
_entry.id   AF-A0A1D2MCC4-F1
#
_cell.length_a   1.000
_cell.length_b   1.000
_cell.length_c   1.000
_cell.angle_alpha   90.00
_cell.angle_beta   90.00
_cell.angle_gamma   90.00
#
_symmetry.space_group_name_H-M   'P 1'
#
loop_
_entity.id
_entity.type
_entity.pdbx_description
1 polymer ?
#
loop_
_entity_poly.entity_id
_entity_poly.type
_entity_poly.pdbx_seq_one_letter_code
_entity_poly.pdbx_strand_id
1 'polypeptide(L)'
;MPKMGDIRTENDVTLSASLLQAIIPHVLFPKKLPQEDEQDDIVESALLKTIAQFTQETFSGGEFEKNAIPSTTTTMLNWARLQSTVGNSFSLNDELGQLQEGDSTVLYIHQQNCTIIFTKVDESHMRLMTFRASLPNEEIMSAAGSLRASYPETTEIVPISKLLLSRTFSRHIQALTLQYCDLAMPTSRK
;
A
#
# COMPACT_ATOMS: atom_id res chain seq x y z
N MET A 1 14.75 23.75 -35.52
CA MET A 1 14.89 23.63 -34.06
C MET A 1 13.49 23.61 -33.47
N PRO A 2 12.95 22.46 -33.05
CA PRO A 2 11.67 22.41 -32.39
C PRO A 2 11.83 22.89 -30.95
N LYS A 3 10.92 23.75 -30.48
CA LYS A 3 10.83 24.18 -29.09
C LYS A 3 10.42 22.97 -28.26
N MET A 4 11.25 22.60 -27.29
CA MET A 4 10.90 21.66 -26.22
C MET A 4 9.68 22.21 -25.51
N GLY A 5 8.52 21.62 -25.80
CA GLY A 5 7.33 21.81 -24.97
C GLY A 5 7.63 21.19 -23.62
N ASP A 6 7.38 21.96 -22.55
CA ASP A 6 7.36 21.44 -21.20
C ASP A 6 6.39 20.26 -21.15
N ILE A 7 6.94 19.04 -21.05
CA ILE A 7 6.18 17.87 -20.66
C ILE A 7 6.00 18.00 -19.15
N ARG A 8 5.00 18.78 -18.75
CA ARG A 8 4.45 18.68 -17.40
C ARG A 8 3.69 17.37 -17.34
N THR A 9 4.30 16.35 -16.73
CA THR A 9 3.55 15.17 -16.31
C THR A 9 2.58 15.60 -15.21
N GLU A 10 1.33 15.14 -15.24
CA GLU A 10 0.29 15.43 -14.23
C GLU A 10 0.63 14.93 -12.81
N ASN A 11 1.86 14.42 -12.60
CA ASN A 11 2.37 13.83 -11.37
C ASN A 11 3.39 14.72 -10.64
N ASP A 12 3.56 15.98 -11.03
CA ASP A 12 4.51 16.90 -10.39
C ASP A 12 4.08 17.15 -8.92
N VAL A 13 4.76 16.51 -7.98
CA VAL A 13 4.40 16.55 -6.55
C VAL A 13 4.81 17.91 -5.98
N THR A 14 3.88 18.86 -5.99
CA THR A 14 4.06 20.14 -5.29
C THR A 14 3.81 19.94 -3.79
N LEU A 15 4.87 19.63 -3.05
CA LEU A 15 4.83 19.50 -1.59
C LEU A 15 4.71 20.88 -0.93
N SER A 16 3.71 21.07 -0.08
CA SER A 16 3.63 22.26 0.78
C SER A 16 4.73 22.22 1.85
N ALA A 17 5.09 23.37 2.41
CA ALA A 17 6.11 23.44 3.47
C ALA A 17 5.74 22.60 4.70
N SER A 18 4.45 22.52 5.04
CA SER A 18 3.96 21.68 6.15
C SER A 18 4.05 20.19 5.84
N LEU A 19 3.73 19.79 4.60
CA LEU A 19 3.80 18.39 4.16
C LEU A 19 5.26 17.92 4.04
N LEU A 20 6.15 18.78 3.58
CA LEU A 20 7.59 18.52 3.56
C LEU A 20 8.14 18.31 4.98
N GLN A 21 7.72 19.16 5.94
CA GLN A 21 8.11 19.03 7.34
C GLN A 21 7.60 17.72 7.97
N ALA A 22 6.43 17.23 7.53
CA ALA A 22 5.88 15.94 7.94
C ALA A 22 6.61 14.75 7.30
N ILE A 23 7.10 14.85 6.06
CA ILE A 23 7.80 13.76 5.34
C ILE A 23 9.26 13.60 5.78
N ILE A 24 9.97 14.69 6.09
CA ILE A 24 11.40 14.70 6.45
C ILE A 24 11.78 13.64 7.51
N PRO A 25 11.02 13.47 8.61
CA PRO A 25 11.28 12.44 9.61
C PRO A 25 11.14 11.00 9.08
N HIS A 26 10.43 10.75 7.98
CA HIS A 26 10.27 9.41 7.43
C HIS A 26 11.36 9.02 6.42
N VAL A 27 12.05 10.01 5.83
CA VAL A 27 13.05 9.78 4.77
C VAL A 27 14.47 10.11 5.22
N LEU A 28 14.68 11.26 5.86
CA LEU A 28 16.02 11.77 6.17
C LEU A 28 16.41 11.57 7.63
N PHE A 29 15.44 11.67 8.54
CA PHE A 29 15.68 11.60 9.98
C PHE A 29 14.69 10.64 10.68
N PRO A 30 14.74 9.32 10.35
CA PRO A 30 13.88 8.33 10.98
C PRO A 30 13.96 8.43 12.51
N LYS A 31 12.81 8.66 13.13
CA LYS A 31 12.68 8.66 14.59
C LYS A 31 13.17 7.31 15.12
N LYS A 32 13.91 7.34 16.24
CA LYS A 32 14.45 6.11 16.86
C LYS A 32 13.36 5.17 17.39
N LEU A 33 12.18 5.70 17.70
CA LEU A 33 10.99 4.96 18.13
C LEU A 33 9.74 5.71 17.64
N PRO A 34 8.68 5.02 17.18
CA PRO A 34 7.36 5.62 17.01
C PRO A 34 6.85 6.03 18.39
N GLN A 35 6.77 7.34 18.65
CA GLN A 35 6.29 7.84 19.94
C GLN A 35 4.76 7.89 19.99
N GLU A 36 4.12 8.09 18.84
CA GLU A 36 2.68 8.01 18.60
C GLU A 36 2.43 7.48 17.18
N ASP A 37 1.25 6.92 16.92
CA ASP A 37 0.82 6.52 15.58
C ASP A 37 0.45 7.79 14.80
N GLU A 38 1.46 8.44 14.22
CA GLU A 38 1.33 9.66 13.41
C GLU A 38 0.81 9.31 12.01
N GLN A 39 -0.35 8.64 11.95
CA GLN A 39 -0.93 8.20 10.69
C GLN A 39 -1.78 9.34 10.09
N ASP A 40 -1.29 9.90 8.99
CA ASP A 40 -1.98 10.90 8.18
C ASP A 40 -1.98 10.42 6.72
N ASP A 41 -3.15 10.05 6.22
CA ASP A 41 -3.36 9.55 4.85
C ASP A 41 -2.81 10.52 3.79
N ILE A 42 -2.80 11.83 4.09
CA ILE A 42 -2.26 12.87 3.20
C ILE A 42 -0.74 12.77 3.15
N VAL A 43 -0.09 12.56 4.30
CA VAL A 43 1.37 12.40 4.41
C VAL A 43 1.81 11.08 3.75
N GLU A 44 1.07 10.00 3.96
CA GLU A 44 1.36 8.69 3.38
C GLU A 44 1.24 8.70 1.84
N SER A 45 0.14 9.24 1.32
CA SER A 45 -0.05 9.42 -0.13
C SER A 45 1.04 10.31 -0.75
N ALA A 46 1.44 11.39 -0.06
CA ALA A 46 2.51 12.26 -0.54
C ALA A 46 3.87 11.54 -0.56
N LEU A 47 4.18 10.78 0.48
CA LEU A 47 5.39 9.96 0.56
C LEU A 47 5.44 8.92 -0.57
N LEU A 48 4.35 8.19 -0.81
CA LEU A 48 4.25 7.20 -1.89
C LEU A 48 4.49 7.84 -3.27
N LYS A 49 3.91 9.02 -3.52
CA LYS A 49 4.13 9.77 -4.78
C LYS A 49 5.57 10.24 -4.92
N THR A 50 6.18 10.75 -3.85
CA THR A 50 7.59 11.17 -3.86
C THR A 50 8.54 9.99 -4.12
N ILE A 51 8.31 8.84 -3.49
CA ILE A 51 9.10 7.62 -3.72
C ILE A 51 8.92 7.12 -5.16
N ALA A 52 7.68 7.11 -5.66
CA ALA A 52 7.35 6.72 -7.02
C ALA A 52 8.10 7.59 -8.04
N GLN A 53 8.07 8.91 -7.87
CA GLN A 53 8.78 9.88 -8.71
C GLN A 53 10.30 9.66 -8.66
N PHE A 54 10.87 9.57 -7.45
CA PHE A 54 12.31 9.34 -7.29
C PHE A 54 12.76 8.02 -7.93
N THR A 55 11.95 6.97 -7.83
CA THR A 55 12.24 5.67 -8.43
C THR A 55 12.25 5.77 -9.96
N GLN A 56 11.31 6.51 -10.56
CA GLN A 56 11.32 6.75 -12.01
C GLN A 56 12.53 7.56 -12.46
N GLU A 57 12.88 8.63 -11.75
CA GLU A 57 13.97 9.53 -12.11
C GLU A 57 15.35 8.88 -11.93
N THR A 58 15.53 8.09 -10.87
CA THR A 58 16.84 7.50 -10.51
C THR A 58 17.18 6.27 -11.34
N PHE A 59 16.17 5.48 -11.69
CA PHE A 59 16.35 4.16 -12.31
C PHE A 59 15.75 4.11 -13.72
N SER A 60 15.83 5.19 -14.49
CA SER A 60 15.40 5.22 -15.88
C SER A 60 16.59 5.01 -16.84
N GLY A 61 16.97 3.76 -17.14
CA GLY A 61 18.01 3.50 -18.16
C GLY A 61 18.52 2.07 -18.39
N GLY A 62 18.15 1.07 -17.58
CA GLY A 62 18.77 -0.27 -17.51
C GLY A 62 17.79 -1.43 -17.75
N GLU A 63 18.31 -2.65 -17.99
CA GLU A 63 17.48 -3.82 -18.35
C GLU A 63 16.68 -4.40 -17.17
N PHE A 64 17.22 -4.39 -15.95
CA PHE A 64 16.45 -4.69 -14.72
C PHE A 64 15.32 -3.68 -14.49
N GLU A 65 15.51 -2.48 -15.04
CA GLU A 65 14.65 -1.31 -14.90
C GLU A 65 13.48 -1.30 -15.89
N LYS A 66 13.48 -2.17 -16.91
CA LYS A 66 12.39 -2.21 -17.90
C LYS A 66 11.08 -2.78 -17.37
N ASN A 67 11.11 -3.64 -16.35
CA ASN A 67 9.93 -4.38 -15.89
C ASN A 67 9.62 -4.19 -14.39
N ALA A 68 10.62 -4.28 -13.51
CA ALA A 68 10.37 -4.27 -12.05
C ALA A 68 10.08 -2.87 -11.51
N ILE A 69 10.78 -1.85 -12.01
CA ILE A 69 10.62 -0.46 -11.57
C ILE A 69 9.29 0.14 -12.03
N PRO A 70 8.89 0.02 -13.31
CA PRO A 70 7.57 0.46 -13.76
C PRO A 70 6.43 -0.19 -12.97
N SER A 71 6.50 -1.51 -12.74
CA SER A 71 5.48 -2.24 -11.96
C SER A 71 5.41 -1.76 -10.49
N THR A 72 6.56 -1.54 -9.86
CA THR A 72 6.63 -1.06 -8.48
C THR A 72 6.10 0.37 -8.36
N THR A 73 6.52 1.26 -9.26
CA THR A 73 6.04 2.65 -9.29
C THR A 73 4.54 2.71 -9.56
N THR A 74 4.03 1.95 -10.53
CA THR A 74 2.59 1.88 -10.82
C THR A 74 1.83 1.38 -9.59
N THR A 75 2.35 0.37 -8.90
CA THR A 75 1.73 -0.12 -7.65
C THR A 75 1.70 0.95 -6.56
N MET A 76 2.78 1.72 -6.38
CA MET A 76 2.84 2.83 -5.41
C MET A 76 1.86 3.96 -5.75
N LEU A 77 1.74 4.31 -7.03
CA LEU A 77 0.78 5.32 -7.50
C LEU A 77 -0.67 4.85 -7.33
N ASN A 78 -0.95 3.59 -7.67
CA ASN A 78 -2.27 2.99 -7.47
C ASN A 78 -2.64 2.93 -5.99
N TRP A 79 -1.69 2.64 -5.11
CA TRP A 79 -1.89 2.66 -3.67
C TRP A 79 -2.17 4.08 -3.15
N ALA A 80 -1.37 5.07 -3.55
CA ALA A 80 -1.59 6.46 -3.17
C ALA A 80 -2.97 6.98 -3.63
N ARG A 81 -3.38 6.61 -4.85
CA ARG A 81 -4.71 6.92 -5.38
C ARG A 81 -5.80 6.26 -4.55
N LEU A 82 -5.66 4.97 -4.25
CA LEU A 82 -6.64 4.25 -3.44
C LEU A 82 -6.78 4.88 -2.05
N GLN A 83 -5.69 5.14 -1.33
CA GLN A 83 -5.71 5.76 0.00
C GLN A 83 -6.38 7.13 0.00
N SER A 84 -6.11 7.96 -1.01
CA SER A 84 -6.77 9.27 -1.15
C SER A 84 -8.29 9.18 -1.34
N THR A 85 -8.80 7.98 -1.62
CA THR A 85 -10.22 7.70 -1.87
C THR A 85 -10.89 6.87 -0.75
N VAL A 86 -10.11 6.30 0.18
CA VAL A 86 -10.61 5.53 1.34
C VAL A 86 -11.26 6.53 2.32
N GLY A 87 -12.57 6.70 2.17
CA GLY A 87 -13.38 7.71 2.89
C GLY A 87 -14.67 8.04 2.12
N ASN A 88 -14.66 7.84 0.81
CA ASN A 88 -15.83 7.87 -0.05
C ASN A 88 -16.25 6.44 -0.39
N SER A 89 -17.30 5.94 0.26
CA SER A 89 -17.78 4.53 0.22
C SER A 89 -18.16 3.97 -1.17
N PHE A 90 -18.01 4.74 -2.25
CA PHE A 90 -18.37 4.36 -3.62
C PHE A 90 -17.19 3.95 -4.52
N SER A 91 -15.93 4.08 -4.08
CA SER A 91 -14.79 4.11 -5.01
C SER A 91 -14.00 2.81 -5.21
N LEU A 92 -14.10 1.82 -4.32
CA LEU A 92 -13.17 0.66 -4.39
C LEU A 92 -13.33 -0.13 -5.70
N ASN A 93 -14.56 -0.37 -6.17
CA ASN A 93 -14.76 -1.08 -7.45
C ASN A 93 -14.30 -0.25 -8.65
N ASP A 94 -14.49 1.07 -8.61
CA ASP A 94 -14.06 1.97 -9.69
C ASP A 94 -12.54 2.03 -9.76
N GLU A 95 -11.89 2.14 -8.60
CA GLU A 95 -10.43 2.14 -8.46
C GLU A 95 -9.79 0.83 -8.92
N LEU A 96 -10.39 -0.30 -8.54
CA LEU A 96 -9.94 -1.62 -8.97
C LEU A 96 -10.24 -1.88 -10.45
N GLY A 97 -11.32 -1.31 -10.99
CA GLY A 97 -11.68 -1.38 -12.40
C GLY A 97 -10.70 -0.64 -13.32
N GLN A 98 -10.03 0.39 -12.81
CA GLN A 98 -9.03 1.16 -13.54
C GLN A 98 -7.67 0.46 -13.66
N LEU A 99 -7.44 -0.64 -12.92
CA LEU A 99 -6.21 -1.41 -13.04
C LEU A 99 -6.11 -2.04 -14.44
N GLN A 100 -4.90 -2.03 -15.01
CA GLN A 100 -4.60 -2.80 -16.22
C GLN A 100 -4.22 -4.24 -15.85
N GLU A 101 -4.26 -5.13 -16.83
CA GLU A 101 -3.77 -6.50 -16.63
C GLU A 101 -2.32 -6.51 -16.14
N GLY A 102 -2.06 -7.20 -15.04
CA GLY A 102 -0.75 -7.25 -14.37
C GLY A 102 -0.52 -6.15 -13.34
N ASP A 103 -1.32 -5.08 -13.34
CA ASP A 103 -1.22 -4.03 -12.33
C ASP A 103 -1.70 -4.51 -10.96
N SER A 104 -1.12 -3.93 -9.92
CA SER A 104 -1.51 -4.17 -8.54
C SER A 104 -1.82 -2.87 -7.80
N THR A 105 -2.65 -2.98 -6.77
CA THR A 105 -2.86 -1.96 -5.75
C THR A 105 -2.92 -2.59 -4.37
N VAL A 106 -2.68 -1.78 -3.35
CA VAL A 106 -2.60 -2.22 -1.96
C VAL A 106 -3.67 -1.52 -1.15
N LEU A 107 -4.45 -2.29 -0.40
CA LEU A 107 -5.34 -1.80 0.64
C LEU A 107 -4.79 -2.23 1.99
N TYR A 108 -4.42 -1.24 2.80
CA TYR A 108 -4.02 -1.47 4.18
C TYR A 108 -5.17 -1.08 5.11
N ILE A 109 -5.69 -2.06 5.86
CA ILE A 109 -6.74 -1.87 6.86
C ILE A 109 -6.05 -1.83 8.23
N HIS A 110 -5.70 -0.63 8.67
CA HIS A 110 -4.90 -0.42 9.86
C HIS A 110 -5.50 -1.05 11.12
N GLN A 111 -6.80 -0.83 11.38
CA GLN A 111 -7.51 -1.38 12.55
C GLN A 111 -7.51 -2.92 12.63
N GLN A 112 -7.16 -3.60 11.54
CA GLN A 112 -7.11 -5.05 11.44
C GLN A 112 -5.69 -5.57 11.23
N ASN A 113 -4.68 -4.68 11.21
CA ASN A 113 -3.29 -5.01 10.85
C ASN A 113 -3.23 -5.88 9.58
N CYS A 114 -4.10 -5.57 8.62
CA CYS A 114 -4.39 -6.43 7.48
C CYS A 114 -4.04 -5.71 6.19
N THR A 115 -3.16 -6.32 5.39
CA THR A 115 -2.83 -5.85 4.05
C THR A 115 -3.45 -6.78 3.02
N ILE A 116 -4.10 -6.17 2.03
CA ILE A 116 -4.69 -6.86 0.89
C ILE A 116 -4.05 -6.29 -0.37
N ILE A 117 -3.40 -7.15 -1.15
CA ILE A 117 -2.92 -6.80 -2.48
C ILE A 117 -3.94 -7.32 -3.49
N PHE A 118 -4.41 -6.41 -4.34
CA PHE A 118 -5.24 -6.71 -5.48
C PHE A 118 -4.37 -6.67 -6.72
N THR A 119 -4.33 -7.74 -7.51
CA THR A 119 -3.65 -7.79 -8.80
C THR A 119 -4.64 -8.18 -9.87
N LYS A 120 -4.79 -7.38 -10.93
CA LYS A 120 -5.68 -7.73 -12.05
C LYS A 120 -5.02 -8.81 -12.90
N VAL A 121 -5.65 -9.97 -13.00
CA VAL A 121 -5.14 -11.12 -13.78
C VAL A 121 -5.63 -11.05 -15.22
N ASP A 122 -6.89 -10.68 -15.40
CA ASP A 122 -7.53 -10.43 -16.69
C ASP A 122 -8.76 -9.52 -16.47
N GLU A 123 -9.53 -9.24 -17.52
CA GLU A 123 -10.73 -8.38 -17.44
C GLU A 123 -11.87 -8.94 -16.56
N SER A 124 -11.82 -10.21 -16.20
CA SER A 124 -12.84 -10.89 -15.43
C SER A 124 -12.37 -11.37 -14.05
N HIS A 125 -11.06 -11.53 -13.84
CA HIS A 125 -10.48 -12.10 -12.62
C HIS A 125 -9.46 -11.17 -11.95
N MET A 126 -9.52 -11.18 -10.62
CA MET A 126 -8.59 -10.49 -9.74
C MET A 126 -7.96 -11.49 -8.78
N ARG A 127 -6.64 -11.40 -8.64
CA ARG A 127 -5.90 -12.11 -7.60
C ARG A 127 -5.89 -11.26 -6.34
N LEU A 128 -6.21 -11.90 -5.23
CA LEU A 128 -6.21 -11.34 -3.90
C LEU A 128 -5.12 -12.04 -3.09
N MET A 129 -4.20 -11.27 -2.53
CA MET A 129 -3.21 -11.76 -1.59
C MET A 129 -3.43 -11.05 -0.26
N THR A 130 -3.59 -11.80 0.83
CA THR A 130 -3.76 -11.20 2.16
C THR A 130 -2.65 -11.64 3.10
N PHE A 131 -2.23 -10.73 3.98
CA PHE A 131 -1.25 -11.00 5.02
C PHE A 131 -1.30 -9.93 6.12
N ARG A 132 -0.74 -10.27 7.29
CA ARG A 132 -0.55 -9.33 8.40
C ARG A 132 0.54 -8.30 8.06
N ALA A 133 0.26 -7.00 8.24
CA ALA A 133 1.28 -5.97 7.96
C ALA A 133 2.44 -6.02 8.97
N SER A 134 2.15 -6.39 10.22
CA SER A 134 3.13 -6.53 11.29
C SER A 134 2.86 -7.77 12.15
N LEU A 135 3.91 -8.31 12.78
CA LEU A 135 3.74 -9.39 13.76
C LEU A 135 3.30 -8.82 15.11
N PRO A 136 2.53 -9.55 15.91
CA PRO A 136 2.18 -9.13 17.26
C PRO A 136 3.41 -8.85 18.11
N ASN A 137 3.34 -7.83 18.97
CA ASN A 137 4.44 -7.47 19.88
C ASN A 137 4.90 -8.65 20.73
N GLU A 138 4.00 -9.54 21.16
CA GLU A 138 4.37 -10.73 21.93
C GLU A 138 5.24 -11.70 21.12
N GLU A 139 4.91 -11.92 19.85
CA GLU A 139 5.72 -12.76 18.94
C GLU A 139 7.09 -12.12 18.70
N ILE A 140 7.12 -10.79 18.51
CA ILE A 140 8.37 -10.05 18.32
C ILE A 140 9.26 -10.12 19.56
N MET A 141 8.69 -9.87 20.74
CA MET A 141 9.42 -9.78 22.01
C MET A 141 9.82 -11.15 22.57
N SER A 142 9.13 -12.23 22.17
CA SER A 142 9.44 -13.60 22.60
C SER A 142 10.45 -14.30 21.68
N ALA A 143 10.73 -13.74 20.50
CA ALA A 143 11.68 -14.32 19.56
C ALA A 143 13.11 -14.24 20.10
N ALA A 144 13.66 -15.38 20.52
CA ALA A 144 15.07 -15.52 20.83
C ALA A 144 15.89 -15.64 19.53
N GLY A 145 16.07 -14.52 18.82
CA GLY A 145 16.83 -14.46 17.57
C GLY A 145 16.00 -13.93 16.39
N SER A 146 16.01 -14.64 15.26
CA SER A 146 15.34 -14.20 14.04
C SER A 146 13.87 -14.61 14.00
N LEU A 147 13.01 -13.64 13.69
CA LEU A 147 11.61 -13.89 13.36
C LEU A 147 11.50 -14.45 11.94
N ARG A 148 10.73 -15.53 11.80
CA ARG A 148 10.31 -16.06 10.49
C ARG A 148 8.86 -15.70 10.27
N ALA A 149 8.62 -14.88 9.26
CA ALA A 149 7.30 -14.63 8.70
C ALA A 149 7.25 -15.18 7.26
N SER A 150 6.06 -15.57 6.81
CA SER A 150 5.83 -16.04 5.43
C SER A 150 4.76 -15.17 4.80
N TYR A 151 5.05 -14.66 3.62
CA TYR A 151 4.20 -13.73 2.88
C TYR A 151 4.04 -14.21 1.43
N PRO A 152 2.83 -14.10 0.82
CA PRO A 152 1.55 -13.80 1.48
C PRO A 152 1.04 -15.00 2.31
N GLU A 153 0.11 -14.74 3.24
CA GLU A 153 -0.50 -15.81 4.03
C GLU A 153 -1.56 -16.57 3.21
N THR A 154 -2.31 -15.85 2.38
CA THR A 154 -3.31 -16.44 1.49
C THR A 154 -3.25 -15.83 0.10
N THR A 155 -3.58 -16.61 -0.91
CA THR A 155 -3.66 -16.17 -2.30
C THR A 155 -4.85 -16.82 -2.97
N GLU A 156 -5.72 -16.00 -3.56
CA GLU A 156 -6.96 -16.47 -4.20
C GLU A 156 -7.20 -15.72 -5.50
N ILE A 157 -7.92 -16.35 -6.44
CA ILE A 157 -8.38 -15.71 -7.66
C ILE A 157 -9.90 -15.67 -7.61
N VAL A 158 -10.47 -14.47 -7.76
CA VAL A 158 -11.91 -14.25 -7.68
C VAL A 158 -12.40 -13.46 -8.90
N PRO A 159 -13.64 -13.70 -9.37
CA PRO A 159 -14.23 -12.87 -10.40
C PRO A 159 -14.44 -11.43 -9.90
N ILE A 160 -14.09 -10.44 -10.71
CA ILE A 160 -14.25 -9.01 -10.38
C ILE A 160 -15.71 -8.69 -10.04
N SER A 161 -16.66 -9.25 -10.80
CA SER A 161 -18.10 -9.11 -10.57
C SER A 161 -18.59 -9.63 -9.22
N LYS A 162 -17.81 -10.48 -8.55
CA LYS A 162 -18.13 -11.10 -7.27
C LYS A 162 -17.14 -10.72 -6.18
N LEU A 163 -16.25 -9.75 -6.39
CA LEU A 163 -15.19 -9.40 -5.46
C LEU A 163 -15.71 -9.13 -4.04
N LEU A 164 -16.66 -8.20 -3.91
CA LEU A 164 -17.28 -7.81 -2.63
C LEU A 164 -18.29 -8.84 -2.10
N LEU A 165 -18.79 -9.72 -2.98
CA LEU A 165 -19.77 -10.76 -2.65
C LEU A 165 -19.12 -12.12 -2.40
N SER A 166 -17.80 -12.22 -2.56
CA SER A 166 -17.06 -13.45 -2.39
C SER A 166 -17.06 -13.83 -0.92
N ARG A 167 -17.71 -14.94 -0.59
CA ARG A 167 -17.72 -15.49 0.77
C ARG A 167 -16.31 -15.73 1.29
N THR A 168 -15.36 -16.01 0.40
CA THR A 168 -13.97 -16.25 0.76
C THR A 168 -13.25 -14.96 1.11
N PHE A 169 -13.50 -13.89 0.36
CA PHE A 169 -13.02 -12.55 0.70
C PHE A 169 -13.61 -12.07 2.03
N SER A 170 -14.93 -12.21 2.20
CA SER A 170 -15.60 -11.87 3.47
C SER A 170 -15.08 -12.71 4.64
N ARG A 171 -14.79 -14.01 4.43
CA ARG A 171 -14.19 -14.87 5.46
C ARG A 171 -12.77 -14.45 5.81
N HIS A 172 -11.97 -14.03 4.83
CA HIS A 172 -10.62 -13.55 5.08
C HIS A 172 -10.64 -12.24 5.86
N ILE A 173 -11.44 -11.27 5.44
CA ILE A 173 -11.62 -10.03 6.21
C ILE A 173 -12.19 -10.34 7.60
N GLN A 174 -13.17 -11.24 7.72
CA GLN A 174 -13.76 -11.60 9.01
C GLN A 174 -12.76 -12.31 9.93
N ALA A 175 -11.94 -13.24 9.41
CA ALA A 175 -10.86 -13.86 10.18
C ALA A 175 -9.84 -12.82 10.63
N LEU A 176 -9.49 -11.89 9.73
CA LEU A 176 -8.60 -10.76 10.00
C LEU A 176 -9.23 -9.71 10.92
N THR A 177 -10.55 -9.67 11.05
CA THR A 177 -11.25 -8.80 12.02
C THR A 177 -11.30 -9.47 13.39
N LEU A 178 -11.70 -10.75 13.45
CA LEU A 178 -11.93 -11.49 14.69
C LEU A 178 -10.64 -11.87 15.43
N GLN A 179 -9.53 -12.11 14.71
CA GLN A 179 -8.27 -12.49 15.34
C GLN A 179 -7.37 -11.29 15.73
N TYR A 180 -7.65 -10.07 15.23
CA TYR A 180 -6.66 -8.98 15.25
C TYR A 180 -7.15 -7.64 15.80
N CYS A 181 -8.47 -7.44 15.95
CA CYS A 181 -8.98 -6.20 16.53
C CYS A 181 -8.48 -5.94 17.96
N ASP A 182 -8.21 -6.99 18.75
CA ASP A 182 -7.66 -6.84 20.11
C ASP A 182 -6.15 -6.52 20.13
N LEU A 183 -5.46 -6.64 18.99
CA LEU A 183 -4.01 -6.46 18.86
C LEU A 183 -3.60 -5.13 18.21
N ALA A 184 -4.56 -4.40 17.63
CA ALA A 184 -4.35 -3.11 16.97
C ALA A 184 -4.31 -1.91 17.93
N MET A 185 -4.54 -2.13 19.22
CA MET A 185 -4.42 -1.09 20.25
C MET A 185 -3.14 -1.34 21.05
N PRO A 186 -2.20 -0.38 21.12
CA PRO A 186 -1.08 -0.50 22.03
C PRO A 186 -1.62 -0.39 23.46
N THR A 187 -1.95 -1.52 24.08
CA THR A 187 -2.16 -1.54 25.53
C THR A 187 -0.79 -1.47 26.17
N SER A 188 -0.33 -0.25 26.42
CA SER A 188 0.74 0.00 27.38
C SER A 188 0.29 -0.62 28.71
N ARG A 189 0.95 -1.70 29.12
CA ARG A 189 0.82 -2.20 30.49
C ARG A 189 1.42 -1.12 31.40
N LYS A 190 0.57 -0.45 32.17
CA LYS A 190 0.97 0.36 33.31
C LYS A 190 1.62 -0.51 34.38
#